data_AF-A0A3M5SSC8-F1
#
_entry.id   AF-A0A3M5SSC8-F1
#
_cell.length_a   1.000
_cell.length_b   1.000
_cell.length_c   1.000
_cell.angle_alpha   90.00
_cell.angle_beta   90.00
_cell.angle_gamma   90.00
#
_symmetry.space_group_name_H-M   'P 1'
#
loop_
_entity.id
_entity.type
_entity.pdbx_description
1 polymer ?
#
loop_
_entity_poly.entity_id
_entity_poly.type
_entity_poly.pdbx_seq_one_letter_code
_entity_poly.pdbx_strand_id
1 'polypeptide(L)' 'MTPLKKARTARGWTLTEVSNRLADVGADRTDTGNLSRVERGEQRASTALAENLCRIFDGEITELHILYPERYRSDSAN' A
#
# COMPACT_ATOMS: atom_id res chain seq x y z
N MET A 1 7.72 -6.68 8.25
CA MET A 1 7.39 -5.71 7.17
C MET A 1 5.95 -5.94 6.70
N THR A 2 5.18 -4.91 6.32
CA THR A 2 3.81 -5.11 5.78
C THR A 2 3.85 -5.56 4.31
N PRO A 3 2.82 -6.27 3.81
CA PRO A 3 2.77 -6.67 2.40
C PRO A 3 2.84 -5.50 1.42
N LEU A 4 2.17 -4.38 1.74
CA LEU A 4 2.18 -3.18 0.91
C LEU A 4 3.60 -2.62 0.76
N LYS A 5 4.32 -2.47 1.89
CA LYS A 5 5.71 -2.01 1.86
C LYS A 5 6.59 -2.97 1.06
N LYS A 6 6.41 -4.27 1.24
CA LYS A 6 7.15 -5.31 0.51
C LYS A 6 6.94 -5.18 -1.01
N ALA A 7 5.69 -5.14 -1.47
CA ALA A 7 5.35 -4.99 -2.89
C ALA A 7 5.92 -3.70 -3.48
N ARG A 8 5.77 -2.56 -2.78
CA ARG A 8 6.35 -1.29 -3.21
C ARG A 8 7.87 -1.39 -3.37
N THR A 9 8.58 -1.93 -2.37
CA THR A 9 10.04 -2.08 -2.43
C THR A 9 10.51 -3.06 -3.49
N ALA A 10 9.76 -4.14 -3.73
CA ALA A 10 10.07 -5.11 -4.78
C ALA A 10 9.99 -4.50 -6.18
N ARG A 11 9.06 -3.56 -6.39
CA ARG A 11 8.95 -2.78 -7.64
C ARG A 11 9.90 -1.57 -7.71
N GLY A 12 10.69 -1.32 -6.66
CA GLY A 12 11.58 -0.15 -6.60
C GLY A 12 10.86 1.19 -6.54
N TRP A 13 9.57 1.21 -6.18
CA TRP A 13 8.76 2.43 -6.17
C TRP A 13 8.96 3.27 -4.91
N THR A 14 8.96 4.58 -5.08
CA THR A 14 8.85 5.59 -4.03
C THR A 14 7.39 5.77 -3.62
N LEU A 15 7.15 6.33 -2.44
CA LEU A 15 5.78 6.69 -2.00
C LEU A 15 5.15 7.73 -2.94
N THR A 16 5.96 8.63 -3.50
CA THR A 16 5.51 9.63 -4.48
C THR A 16 5.01 8.97 -5.76
N GLU A 17 5.73 7.96 -6.27
CA GLU A 17 5.27 7.21 -7.45
C GLU A 17 3.97 6.45 -7.18
N VAL A 18 3.80 5.86 -5.99
CA VAL A 18 2.53 5.23 -5.59
C VAL A 18 1.39 6.27 -5.56
N SER A 19 1.63 7.43 -4.95
CA SER A 19 0.69 8.55 -4.92
C SER A 19 0.29 9.01 -6.34
N ASN A 20 1.26 9.14 -7.25
CA ASN A 20 1.00 9.52 -8.64
C ASN A 20 0.17 8.46 -9.38
N ARG A 21 0.52 7.18 -9.24
CA ARG A 21 -0.23 6.07 -9.84
C ARG A 21 -1.67 6.00 -9.32
N LEU A 22 -1.89 6.27 -8.03
CA LEU A 22 -3.23 6.39 -7.46
C LEU A 22 -4.03 7.52 -8.12
N ALA A 23 -3.39 8.67 -8.37
CA ALA A 23 -4.04 9.76 -9.08
C ALA A 23 -4.38 9.38 -10.54
N ASP A 24 -3.51 8.61 -11.22
CA ASP A 24 -3.73 8.18 -12.60
C ASP A 24 -4.96 7.24 -12.75
N VAL A 25 -5.28 6.47 -11.71
CA VAL A 25 -6.49 5.62 -11.68
C VAL A 25 -7.73 6.32 -11.11
N GLY A 26 -7.65 7.64 -10.92
CA GLY A 26 -8.77 8.45 -10.41
C GLY A 26 -9.08 8.24 -8.93
N ALA A 27 -8.13 7.75 -8.14
CA ALA A 27 -8.31 7.61 -6.70
C ALA A 27 -8.27 8.98 -5.99
N ASP A 28 -8.91 9.05 -4.83
CA ASP A 28 -8.82 10.22 -3.95
C ASP A 28 -7.36 10.56 -3.62
N ARG A 29 -7.08 11.86 -3.52
CA ARG A 29 -5.75 12.38 -3.19
C ARG A 29 -5.25 11.74 -1.91
N THR A 30 -4.23 10.91 -2.06
CA THR A 30 -3.57 10.20 -0.97
C THR A 30 -2.12 10.65 -0.92
N ASP A 31 -1.74 11.40 0.11
CA ASP A 31 -0.37 11.88 0.26
C ASP A 31 0.61 10.78 0.73
N THR A 32 1.91 11.04 0.53
CA THR A 32 2.98 10.11 0.90
C THR A 32 3.07 9.85 2.40
N GLY A 33 2.64 10.80 3.25
CA GLY A 33 2.57 10.64 4.70
C GLY A 33 1.49 9.65 5.12
N ASN A 34 0.32 9.70 4.47
CA ASN A 34 -0.75 8.73 4.64
C ASN A 34 -0.29 7.34 4.22
N LEU A 35 0.30 7.20 3.02
CA LEU A 35 0.85 5.93 2.53
C LEU A 35 1.91 5.37 3.49
N SER A 36 2.80 6.22 4.01
CA SER A 36 3.82 5.82 4.99
C SER A 36 3.22 5.28 6.30
N ARG A 37 2.16 5.90 6.82
CA ARG A 37 1.45 5.38 8.00
C ARG A 37 0.72 4.07 7.69
N VAL A 38 0.11 3.94 6.52
CA VAL A 38 -0.52 2.69 6.06
C VAL A 38 0.51 1.56 5.96
N GLU A 39 1.67 1.83 5.36
CA GLU A 39 2.76 0.85 5.25
C GLU A 39 3.34 0.40 6.58
N ARG A 40 3.23 1.21 7.63
CA ARG A 40 3.63 0.85 9.00
C ARG A 40 2.48 0.24 9.81
N GLY A 41 1.26 0.26 9.27
CA GLY A 41 0.04 -0.15 9.95
C GLY A 41 -0.39 0.78 11.08
N GLU A 42 0.08 2.04 11.06
CA GLU A 42 -0.35 3.10 11.99
C GLU A 42 -1.65 3.76 11.56
N GLN A 43 -1.93 3.73 10.25
CA GLN A 43 -3.18 4.21 9.68
C GLN A 43 -3.85 3.06 8.93
N ARG A 44 -5.14 2.86 9.17
CA ARG A 44 -5.93 1.92 8.39
C ARG A 44 -6.34 2.57 7.07
N ALA A 45 -6.09 1.87 5.96
CA ALA A 45 -6.58 2.28 4.65
C ALA A 45 -8.11 2.16 4.59
N SER A 46 -8.75 3.01 3.79
CA SER A 46 -10.14 2.80 3.40
C SER A 46 -10.24 1.63 2.41
N THR A 47 -11.43 1.07 2.25
CA THR A 47 -11.70 0.03 1.24
C THR A 47 -11.40 0.53 -0.18
N ALA A 48 -11.80 1.76 -0.51
CA ALA A 48 -11.51 2.36 -1.80
C ALA A 48 -10.00 2.55 -2.04
N LEU A 49 -9.24 2.94 -1.02
CA LEU A 49 -7.78 3.02 -1.14
C LEU A 49 -7.17 1.63 -1.34
N ALA A 50 -7.66 0.62 -0.62
CA ALA A 50 -7.18 -0.75 -0.76
C ALA A 50 -7.44 -1.30 -2.17
N GLU A 51 -8.64 -1.11 -2.71
CA GLU A 51 -9.01 -1.51 -4.08
C GLU A 51 -8.08 -0.84 -5.12
N ASN A 52 -7.87 0.48 -5.01
CA ASN A 52 -7.03 1.22 -5.95
C ASN A 52 -5.56 0.84 -5.85
N LEU A 53 -5.07 0.56 -4.64
CA LEU A 53 -3.74 -0.01 -4.44
C LEU A 53 -3.63 -1.38 -5.12
N CYS A 54 -4.60 -2.28 -4.94
CA CYS A 54 -4.60 -3.57 -5.62
C CYS A 54 -4.56 -3.44 -7.15
N ARG A 55 -5.27 -2.44 -7.71
CA ARG A 55 -5.25 -2.14 -9.15
C ARG A 55 -3.87 -1.71 -9.64
N ILE A 56 -3.23 -0.73 -8.98
CA ILE A 56 -1.91 -0.23 -9.44
C ILE A 56 -0.78 -1.25 -9.23
N PHE A 57 -0.98 -2.21 -8.33
CA PHE A 57 -0.08 -3.35 -8.11
C PHE A 57 -0.47 -4.59 -8.93
N ASP A 58 -1.38 -4.47 -9.90
CA ASP A 58 -1.78 -5.54 -10.83
C ASP A 58 -2.22 -6.84 -10.11
N GLY A 59 -2.85 -6.72 -8.94
CA GLY A 59 -3.28 -7.86 -8.14
C GLY A 59 -2.17 -8.62 -7.39
N GLU A 60 -0.92 -8.14 -7.41
CA GLU A 60 0.20 -8.71 -6.62
C GLU A 60 -0.11 -8.72 -5.12
N ILE A 61 -0.86 -7.70 -4.66
CA ILE A 61 -1.42 -7.62 -3.32
C ILE A 61 -2.94 -7.56 -3.39
N THR A 62 -3.60 -8.13 -2.39
CA THR A 62 -5.05 -8.14 -2.26
C THR A 62 -5.51 -7.13 -1.22
N GLU A 63 -6.79 -6.80 -1.22
CA GLU A 63 -7.36 -5.86 -0.25
C GLU A 63 -7.18 -6.37 1.18
N LEU A 64 -7.19 -7.69 1.39
CA LEU A 64 -6.92 -8.31 2.69
C LEU A 64 -5.50 -7.99 3.20
N HIS A 65 -4.50 -7.98 2.31
CA HIS A 65 -3.13 -7.62 2.66
C HIS A 65 -3.02 -6.15 3.10
N ILE A 66 -3.91 -5.27 2.63
CA ILE A 66 -3.89 -3.83 2.90
C ILE A 66 -4.76 -3.47 4.12
N LEU A 67 -5.94 -4.08 4.23
CA LEU A 67 -6.91 -3.81 5.29
C LEU A 67 -6.60 -4.54 6.60
N TYR A 68 -5.85 -5.65 6.52
CA TYR A 68 -5.45 -6.49 7.64
C TYR A 68 -3.96 -6.86 7.58
N PRO A 69 -3.05 -5.87 7.48
CA PRO A 69 -1.63 -6.12 7.27
C PRO A 69 -1.00 -6.94 8.40
N GLU A 70 -1.53 -6.88 9.62
CA GLU A 70 -1.12 -7.65 10.79
C GLU A 70 -1.18 -9.16 10.59
N ARG A 71 -2.10 -9.66 9.75
CA ARG A 71 -2.24 -11.10 9.44
C ARG A 71 -1.10 -11.63 8.55
N TYR A 72 -0.36 -10.72 7.93
CA TYR A 72 0.62 -11.01 6.88
C TYR A 72 1.97 -10.33 7.13
N ARG A 73 2.20 -9.82 8.35
CA ARG A 73 3.50 -9.27 8.73
C ARG A 73 4.50 -10.42 8.76
N SER A 74 5.54 -10.31 7.94
CA SER A 74 6.73 -11.12 8.16
C SER A 74 7.56 -10.50 9.29
N ASP A 75 7.99 -11.33 10.24
CA ASP A 75 9.11 -11.03 11.15
C ASP A 75 10.42 -11.06 10.36
N SER A 76 10.54 -10.15 9.39
CA SER A 76 11.83 -9.81 8.82
C SER A 76 12.39 -8.68 9.67
N ALA A 77 12.70 -9.02 10.92
CA ALA A 77 13.71 -8.34 11.71
C ALA A 77 15.06 -8.88 11.23
N ASN A 78 15.75 -8.07 10.44
CA ASN A 78 17.20 -8.17 10.28
C ASN A 78 17.74 -6.76 10.15
#